data_AF-A0A925FX46-F1
#
_entry.id   AF-A0A925FX46-F1
#
_cell.length_a   1.000
_cell.length_b   1.000
_cell.length_c   1.000
_cell.angle_alpha   90.00
_cell.angle_beta   90.00
_cell.angle_gamma   90.00
#
_symmetry.space_group_name_H-M   'P 1'
#
loop_
_entity.id
_entity.type
_entity.pdbx_description
1 polymer ?
#
loop_
_entity_poly.entity_id
_entity_poly.type
_entity_poly.pdbx_seq_one_letter_code
_entity_poly.pdbx_strand_id
1 'polypeptide(L)'
;EYEKGSLLITKAANSASGRNLESIINAAAKEAELAVAGLPSGFVDKGFDIGSDRVRFIRSPKIALLAGPEVSSLGMGEIWQFLDQQLKYPVTLLNVSDLSRMTANDFNVLVVPNGFYTIFSNKDMNEKLKDWVRAGGKIVAIENGAAQMSRYDWGFKIKGADDKKDEPVKDDYSLLRKYANRERDDLVNSMPGSIFKIEMDNTHPLAFGYTGPYYTLKQDENIYEFLKDGWNVGYIKKDGYVTGFSGSKSKEKLKDGTLMGVVDMGRGSVVFLAENPLFRSFWENGKLLFCNAVFMVGQ
;
A
#
# COMPACT_ATOMS: atom_id res chain seq x y z
N GLU A 1 18.97 15.13 -17.09
CA GLU A 1 17.67 14.45 -17.27
C GLU A 1 17.15 14.10 -15.89
N TYR A 2 15.85 14.27 -15.63
CA TYR A 2 15.23 14.02 -14.34
C TYR A 2 14.18 12.92 -14.52
N GLU A 3 14.34 11.81 -13.79
CA GLU A 3 13.43 10.68 -13.88
C GLU A 3 12.13 10.92 -13.10
N LYS A 4 11.13 10.07 -13.36
CA LYS A 4 9.86 10.09 -12.61
C LYS A 4 10.12 9.88 -11.12
N GLY A 5 9.47 10.68 -10.28
CA GLY A 5 9.74 10.72 -8.84
C GLY A 5 10.81 11.72 -8.41
N SER A 6 11.48 12.41 -9.35
CA SER A 6 12.35 13.53 -9.01
C SER A 6 11.58 14.61 -8.27
N LEU A 7 12.14 15.09 -7.16
CA LEU A 7 11.53 16.15 -6.36
C LEU A 7 12.03 17.52 -6.81
N LEU A 8 11.08 18.39 -7.14
CA LEU A 8 11.37 19.78 -7.46
C LEU A 8 11.01 20.67 -6.28
N ILE A 9 12.01 21.36 -5.72
CA ILE A 9 11.81 22.26 -4.59
C ILE A 9 12.00 23.70 -5.07
N THR A 10 10.89 24.43 -5.22
CA THR A 10 10.95 25.84 -5.64
C THR A 10 11.01 26.77 -4.43
N LYS A 11 11.82 27.83 -4.52
CA LYS A 11 11.90 28.87 -3.48
C LYS A 11 10.56 29.59 -3.29
N ALA A 12 9.83 29.83 -4.39
CA ALA A 12 8.55 30.53 -4.37
C ALA A 12 7.47 29.77 -3.59
N ALA A 13 7.35 28.47 -3.79
CA ALA A 13 6.35 27.64 -3.09
C ALA A 13 6.72 27.36 -1.62
N ASN A 14 7.98 27.60 -1.23
CA ASN A 14 8.50 27.36 0.11
C ASN A 14 8.97 28.66 0.80
N SER A 15 8.35 29.79 0.44
CA SER A 15 8.70 31.12 0.94
C SER A 15 8.60 31.24 2.47
N ALA A 16 7.70 30.48 3.10
CA ALA A 16 7.55 30.39 4.56
C ALA A 16 8.80 29.87 5.27
N SER A 17 9.62 29.03 4.61
CA SER A 17 10.90 28.55 5.15
C SER A 17 12.01 29.60 5.10
N GLY A 18 11.76 30.75 4.44
CA GLY A 18 12.65 31.90 4.40
C GLY A 18 14.08 31.55 3.99
N ARG A 19 15.07 32.11 4.70
CA ARG A 19 16.51 31.87 4.44
C ARG A 19 16.97 30.47 4.82
N ASN A 20 16.15 29.68 5.53
CA ASN A 20 16.54 28.37 6.03
C ASN A 20 16.28 27.24 5.02
N LEU A 21 15.58 27.52 3.91
CA LEU A 21 15.23 26.49 2.92
C LEU A 21 16.48 25.79 2.37
N GLU A 22 17.51 26.55 2.02
CA GLU A 22 18.75 25.98 1.47
C GLU A 22 19.49 25.12 2.52
N SER A 23 19.54 25.56 3.78
CA SER A 23 20.14 24.74 4.85
C SER A 23 19.34 23.47 5.12
N ILE A 24 18.00 23.53 5.03
CA ILE A 24 17.14 22.35 5.21
C ILE A 24 17.38 21.35 4.08
N ILE A 25 17.39 21.83 2.82
CA ILE A 25 17.67 20.98 1.64
C ILE A 25 19.06 20.35 1.75
N ASN A 26 20.08 21.13 2.09
CA ASN A 26 21.45 20.62 2.19
C ASN A 26 21.63 19.63 3.35
N ALA A 27 20.96 19.86 4.48
CA ALA A 27 20.98 18.91 5.61
C ALA A 27 20.29 17.59 5.23
N ALA A 28 19.09 17.66 4.64
CA ALA A 28 18.35 16.48 4.21
C ALA A 28 19.08 15.71 3.11
N ALA A 29 19.67 16.41 2.14
CA ALA A 29 20.47 15.79 1.08
C ALA A 29 21.73 15.12 1.62
N LYS A 30 22.39 15.72 2.60
CA LYS A 30 23.55 15.11 3.26
C LYS A 30 23.16 13.86 4.05
N GLU A 31 22.04 13.90 4.77
CA GLU A 31 21.52 12.75 5.52
C GLU A 31 21.10 11.59 4.60
N ALA A 32 20.51 11.92 3.45
CA ALA A 32 20.07 10.93 2.46
C ALA A 32 21.16 10.51 1.46
N GLU A 33 22.37 11.06 1.57
CA GLU A 33 23.47 10.87 0.60
C GLU A 33 23.06 11.18 -0.85
N LEU A 34 22.19 12.18 -1.04
CA LEU A 34 21.66 12.59 -2.34
C LEU A 34 22.37 13.82 -2.90
N ALA A 35 22.57 13.84 -4.21
CA ALA A 35 23.02 15.03 -4.92
C ALA A 35 21.85 15.99 -5.15
N VAL A 36 22.03 17.27 -4.80
CA VAL A 36 21.09 18.34 -5.11
C VAL A 36 21.60 19.12 -6.31
N ALA A 37 20.81 19.15 -7.38
CA ALA A 37 21.11 19.96 -8.55
C ALA A 37 20.37 21.31 -8.46
N GLY A 38 21.14 22.40 -8.43
CA GLY A 38 20.58 23.74 -8.58
C GLY A 38 20.13 23.99 -10.01
N LEU A 39 18.86 24.35 -10.20
CA LEU A 39 18.35 24.77 -11.50
C LEU A 39 18.52 26.29 -11.66
N PRO A 40 19.32 26.77 -12.64
CA PRO A 40 19.57 28.20 -12.82
C PRO A 40 18.37 28.93 -13.43
N SER A 41 17.47 28.23 -14.11
CA SER A 41 16.25 28.79 -14.70
C SER A 41 15.11 27.77 -14.68
N GLY A 42 13.90 28.23 -14.96
CA GLY A 42 12.74 27.36 -15.15
C GLY A 42 12.54 26.86 -16.58
N PHE A 43 13.44 27.20 -17.51
CA PHE A 43 13.34 26.77 -18.91
C PHE A 43 13.73 25.30 -19.06
N VAL A 44 12.93 24.56 -19.83
CA VAL A 44 13.10 23.13 -20.07
C VAL A 44 13.54 22.91 -21.52
N ASP A 45 14.66 22.21 -21.72
CA ASP A 45 15.16 21.88 -23.06
C ASP A 45 14.28 20.84 -23.75
N LYS A 46 13.77 19.86 -22.99
CA LYS A 46 12.91 18.77 -23.47
C LYS A 46 12.09 18.17 -22.32
N GLY A 47 10.81 17.88 -22.57
CA GLY A 47 9.91 17.29 -21.59
C GLY A 47 8.81 18.25 -21.15
N PHE A 48 8.32 18.08 -19.93
CA PHE A 48 7.29 18.95 -19.36
C PHE A 48 7.92 20.17 -18.70
N ASP A 49 7.30 21.34 -18.89
CA ASP A 49 7.68 22.55 -18.17
C ASP A 49 7.51 22.35 -16.66
N ILE A 50 8.34 23.05 -15.89
CA ILE A 50 8.29 23.05 -14.42
C ILE A 50 6.91 23.50 -13.88
N GLY A 51 6.21 24.35 -14.63
CA GLY A 51 4.86 24.82 -14.30
C GLY A 51 3.71 23.96 -14.84
N SER A 52 4.01 22.84 -15.51
CA SER A 52 2.99 21.94 -16.05
C SER A 52 2.20 21.26 -14.93
N ASP A 53 0.95 20.92 -15.22
CA ASP A 53 0.10 20.01 -14.42
C ASP A 53 0.72 18.62 -14.17
N ARG A 54 1.76 18.23 -14.91
CA ARG A 54 2.58 17.04 -14.67
C ARG A 54 3.51 17.18 -13.47
N VAL A 55 3.81 18.41 -13.05
CA VAL A 55 4.54 18.71 -11.82
C VAL A 55 3.52 18.92 -10.70
N ARG A 56 3.34 17.88 -9.89
CA ARG A 56 2.35 17.86 -8.82
C ARG A 56 2.90 18.49 -7.55
N PHE A 57 2.05 19.24 -6.85
CA PHE A 57 2.42 19.87 -5.58
C PHE A 57 2.27 18.88 -4.43
N ILE A 58 3.36 18.57 -3.75
CA ILE A 58 3.35 17.69 -2.58
C ILE A 58 2.98 18.50 -1.34
N ARG A 59 1.80 18.23 -0.79
CA ARG A 59 1.36 18.82 0.49
C ARG A 59 1.87 17.96 1.64
N SER A 60 2.11 18.55 2.81
CA SER A 60 2.33 17.80 4.04
C SER A 60 1.02 17.11 4.47
N PRO A 61 0.88 15.78 4.36
CA PRO A 61 -0.37 15.10 4.71
C PRO A 61 -0.58 15.01 6.23
N LYS A 62 -1.80 15.25 6.70
CA LYS A 62 -2.21 14.83 8.04
C LYS A 62 -2.55 13.34 8.02
N ILE A 63 -1.79 12.52 8.74
CA ILE A 63 -1.90 11.06 8.73
C ILE A 63 -2.61 10.59 10.00
N ALA A 64 -3.69 9.82 9.82
CA ALA A 64 -4.28 8.98 10.86
C ALA A 64 -3.86 7.52 10.64
N LEU A 65 -3.39 6.87 11.70
CA LEU A 65 -3.12 5.43 11.73
C LEU A 65 -4.14 4.77 12.63
N LEU A 66 -4.91 3.82 12.10
CA LEU A 66 -5.89 3.10 12.92
C LEU A 66 -5.20 2.31 14.03
N ALA A 67 -5.80 2.39 15.22
CA ALA A 67 -5.36 1.70 16.43
C ALA A 67 -6.57 1.17 17.22
N GLY A 68 -6.31 0.38 18.25
CA GLY A 68 -7.33 -0.17 19.14
C GLY A 68 -7.49 -1.69 19.03
N PRO A 69 -8.51 -2.27 19.69
CA PRO A 69 -8.65 -3.73 19.84
C PRO A 69 -8.81 -4.51 18.53
N GLU A 70 -9.35 -3.87 17.50
CA GLU A 70 -9.52 -4.47 16.17
C GLU A 70 -8.21 -4.51 15.36
N VAL A 71 -7.17 -3.82 15.82
CA VAL A 71 -5.93 -3.62 15.06
C VAL A 71 -4.83 -4.54 15.58
N SER A 72 -4.09 -5.18 14.67
CA SER A 72 -2.89 -5.92 15.03
C SER A 72 -1.84 -4.97 15.62
N SER A 73 -1.41 -5.23 16.86
CA SER A 73 -0.38 -4.43 17.52
C SER A 73 0.95 -4.46 16.77
N LEU A 74 1.27 -5.57 16.10
CA LEU A 74 2.47 -5.71 15.27
C LEU A 74 2.37 -4.83 14.01
N GLY A 75 1.28 -4.97 13.24
CA GLY A 75 1.11 -4.21 11.99
C GLY A 75 1.01 -2.70 12.22
N MET A 76 0.31 -2.27 13.27
CA MET A 76 0.28 -0.86 13.68
C MET A 76 1.63 -0.39 14.22
N GLY A 77 2.27 -1.19 15.07
CA GLY A 77 3.54 -0.83 15.71
C GLY A 77 4.68 -0.62 14.71
N GLU A 78 4.76 -1.43 13.66
CA GLU A 78 5.77 -1.28 12.61
C GLU A 78 5.61 0.04 11.83
N ILE A 79 4.37 0.40 11.49
CA ILE A 79 4.06 1.66 10.79
C ILE A 79 4.33 2.85 11.72
N TRP A 80 3.88 2.77 12.96
CA TRP A 80 4.07 3.85 13.94
C TRP A 80 5.55 4.08 14.21
N GLN A 81 6.33 3.02 14.43
CA GLN A 81 7.77 3.11 14.60
C GLN A 81 8.46 3.75 13.40
N PHE A 82 8.08 3.34 12.17
CA PHE A 82 8.68 3.91 10.97
C PHE A 82 8.41 5.42 10.84
N LEU A 83 7.16 5.84 11.04
CA LEU A 83 6.78 7.25 10.98
C LEU A 83 7.44 8.08 12.07
N ASP A 84 7.43 7.60 13.32
CA ASP A 84 7.90 8.36 14.48
C ASP A 84 9.43 8.38 14.61
N GLN A 85 10.07 7.21 14.47
CA GLN A 85 11.50 7.06 14.78
C GLN A 85 12.39 7.25 13.56
N GLN A 86 11.95 6.85 12.37
CA GLN A 86 12.77 6.92 11.15
C GLN A 86 12.44 8.18 10.35
N LEU A 87 11.16 8.38 9.97
CA LEU A 87 10.75 9.56 9.20
C LEU A 87 10.59 10.82 10.06
N LYS A 88 10.44 10.67 11.38
CA LYS A 88 10.15 11.77 12.32
C LYS A 88 8.95 12.61 11.84
N TYR A 89 7.94 11.93 11.31
CA TYR A 89 6.75 12.53 10.74
C TYR A 89 5.55 12.32 11.67
N PRO A 90 4.80 13.39 12.03
CA PRO A 90 3.71 13.27 12.99
C PRO A 90 2.59 12.37 12.45
N VAL A 91 2.14 11.44 13.28
CA VAL A 91 1.01 10.55 13.01
C VAL A 91 0.04 10.55 14.18
N THR A 92 -1.26 10.63 13.91
CA THR A 92 -2.29 10.50 14.92
C THR A 92 -2.77 9.06 15.00
N LEU A 93 -2.60 8.42 16.16
CA LEU A 93 -3.24 7.12 16.42
C LEU A 93 -4.74 7.35 16.63
N LEU A 94 -5.55 6.85 15.71
CA LEU A 94 -7.00 6.99 15.71
C LEU A 94 -7.62 5.66 16.13
N ASN A 95 -8.35 5.63 17.25
CA ASN A 95 -9.08 4.43 17.63
C ASN A 95 -10.17 4.12 16.59
N VAL A 96 -10.32 2.85 16.19
CA VAL A 96 -11.36 2.43 15.24
C VAL A 96 -12.76 2.90 15.68
N SER A 97 -13.05 2.91 16.99
CA SER A 97 -14.35 3.39 17.52
C SER A 97 -14.60 4.88 17.25
N ASP A 98 -13.55 5.69 17.16
CA ASP A 98 -13.63 7.13 16.89
C ASP A 98 -13.68 7.46 15.40
N LEU A 99 -13.52 6.48 14.51
CA LEU A 99 -13.58 6.70 13.06
C LEU A 99 -14.93 7.28 12.62
N SER A 100 -16.01 6.92 13.33
CA SER A 100 -17.35 7.46 13.11
C SER A 100 -17.45 8.98 13.35
N ARG A 101 -16.52 9.57 14.12
CA ARG A 101 -16.47 11.00 14.44
C ARG A 101 -15.59 11.80 13.49
N MET A 102 -14.81 11.12 12.63
CA MET A 102 -13.94 11.76 11.66
C MET A 102 -14.74 12.65 10.69
N THR A 103 -14.19 13.83 10.40
CA THR A 103 -14.69 14.77 9.40
C THR A 103 -13.71 14.89 8.23
N ALA A 104 -14.14 15.53 7.13
CA ALA A 104 -13.35 15.66 5.91
C ALA A 104 -12.01 16.43 6.08
N ASN A 105 -11.89 17.27 7.09
CA ASN A 105 -10.75 18.19 7.25
C ASN A 105 -9.72 17.74 8.29
N ASP A 106 -10.00 16.65 9.02
CA ASP A 106 -9.14 16.19 10.11
C ASP A 106 -7.86 15.57 9.57
N PHE A 107 -7.99 14.71 8.56
CA PHE A 107 -6.90 13.93 7.98
C PHE A 107 -6.94 13.94 6.45
N ASN A 108 -5.77 13.76 5.84
CA ASN A 108 -5.63 13.55 4.40
C ASN A 108 -5.42 12.07 4.07
N VAL A 109 -4.77 11.33 4.98
CA VAL A 109 -4.42 9.92 4.80
C VAL A 109 -4.89 9.13 6.01
N LEU A 110 -5.63 8.06 5.76
CA LEU A 110 -6.02 7.05 6.74
C LEU A 110 -5.27 5.75 6.43
N VAL A 111 -4.40 5.33 7.32
CA VAL A 111 -3.68 4.06 7.22
C VAL A 111 -4.46 2.99 7.99
N VAL A 112 -4.84 1.94 7.26
CA VAL A 112 -5.57 0.76 7.75
C VAL A 112 -4.59 -0.41 7.77
N PRO A 113 -3.87 -0.65 8.87
CA PRO A 113 -2.94 -1.76 9.00
C PRO A 113 -3.66 -3.11 9.03
N ASN A 114 -2.90 -4.17 9.25
CA ASN A 114 -3.45 -5.49 9.54
C ASN A 114 -4.34 -5.45 10.81
N GLY A 115 -5.46 -6.16 10.78
CA GLY A 115 -6.44 -6.17 11.85
C GLY A 115 -7.72 -6.91 11.45
N PHE A 116 -8.67 -7.02 12.36
CA PHE A 116 -10.01 -7.58 12.15
C PHE A 116 -11.04 -6.49 12.38
N TYR A 117 -11.47 -5.86 11.28
CA TYR A 117 -12.24 -4.63 11.30
C TYR A 117 -13.73 -4.92 11.13
N THR A 118 -14.50 -4.78 12.22
CA THR A 118 -15.96 -4.95 12.15
C THR A 118 -16.61 -3.77 11.44
N ILE A 119 -15.96 -2.59 11.50
CA ILE A 119 -16.47 -1.33 10.98
C ILE A 119 -16.75 -1.35 9.47
N PHE A 120 -16.02 -2.14 8.68
CA PHE A 120 -16.24 -2.22 7.23
C PHE A 120 -17.53 -2.96 6.86
N SER A 121 -18.06 -3.79 7.77
CA SER A 121 -19.35 -4.47 7.59
C SER A 121 -20.56 -3.58 7.84
N ASN A 122 -20.36 -2.46 8.53
CA ASN A 122 -21.40 -1.46 8.73
C ASN A 122 -21.56 -0.64 7.44
N LYS A 123 -22.73 -0.76 6.79
CA LYS A 123 -23.01 -0.09 5.51
C LYS A 123 -22.91 1.43 5.60
N ASP A 124 -23.48 2.03 6.64
CA ASP A 124 -23.49 3.49 6.81
C ASP A 124 -22.07 4.02 6.98
N MET A 125 -21.26 3.31 7.75
CA MET A 125 -19.87 3.69 7.98
C MET A 125 -18.99 3.48 6.75
N ASN A 126 -19.23 2.40 6.00
CA ASN A 126 -18.54 2.13 4.74
C ASN A 126 -18.82 3.23 3.70
N GLU A 127 -20.09 3.63 3.52
CA GLU A 127 -20.43 4.75 2.64
C GLU A 127 -19.87 6.09 3.13
N LYS A 128 -19.89 6.35 4.44
CA LYS A 128 -19.24 7.54 5.01
C LYS A 128 -17.73 7.60 4.68
N LEU A 129 -17.02 6.48 4.75
CA LEU A 129 -15.62 6.42 4.37
C LEU A 129 -15.43 6.63 2.87
N LYS A 130 -16.29 6.05 2.02
CA LYS A 130 -16.25 6.30 0.57
C LYS A 130 -16.47 7.77 0.26
N ASP A 131 -17.42 8.44 0.91
CA ASP A 131 -17.66 9.87 0.72
C ASP A 131 -16.46 10.72 1.15
N TRP A 132 -15.78 10.33 2.24
CA TRP A 132 -14.52 10.95 2.65
C TRP A 132 -13.42 10.77 1.58
N VAL A 133 -13.27 9.58 1.01
CA VAL A 133 -12.33 9.33 -0.10
C VAL A 133 -12.72 10.16 -1.33
N ARG A 134 -13.99 10.14 -1.75
CA ARG A 134 -14.52 10.95 -2.87
C ARG A 134 -14.22 12.43 -2.70
N ALA A 135 -14.25 12.93 -1.46
CA ALA A 135 -13.93 14.31 -1.12
C ALA A 135 -12.44 14.66 -1.21
N GLY A 136 -11.54 13.69 -1.36
CA GLY A 136 -10.08 13.89 -1.45
C GLY A 136 -9.27 13.16 -0.38
N GLY A 137 -9.92 12.37 0.49
CA GLY A 137 -9.24 11.50 1.43
C GLY A 137 -8.54 10.34 0.74
N LYS A 138 -7.47 9.83 1.34
CA LYS A 138 -6.75 8.66 0.85
C LYS A 138 -6.71 7.56 1.89
N ILE A 139 -7.07 6.34 1.51
CA ILE A 139 -6.91 5.16 2.35
C ILE A 139 -5.68 4.38 1.89
N VAL A 140 -4.83 3.98 2.83
CA VAL A 140 -3.74 3.00 2.60
C VAL A 140 -4.07 1.76 3.41
N ALA A 141 -4.61 0.74 2.76
CA ALA A 141 -5.03 -0.51 3.38
C ALA A 141 -3.98 -1.60 3.20
N ILE A 142 -3.65 -2.32 4.28
CA ILE A 142 -2.52 -3.24 4.34
C ILE A 142 -2.98 -4.59 4.89
N GLU A 143 -2.51 -5.68 4.28
CA GLU A 143 -2.81 -7.07 4.69
C GLU A 143 -4.32 -7.31 4.87
N ASN A 144 -4.73 -7.80 6.03
CA ASN A 144 -6.13 -8.13 6.29
C ASN A 144 -7.06 -6.89 6.33
N GLY A 145 -6.50 -5.68 6.49
CA GLY A 145 -7.24 -4.43 6.33
C GLY A 145 -7.74 -4.28 4.88
N ALA A 146 -6.84 -4.48 3.91
CA ALA A 146 -7.20 -4.51 2.49
C ALA A 146 -8.12 -5.70 2.17
N ALA A 147 -7.82 -6.88 2.71
CA ALA A 147 -8.61 -8.09 2.45
C ALA A 147 -10.08 -7.92 2.86
N GLN A 148 -10.34 -7.30 4.02
CA GLN A 148 -11.71 -7.05 4.50
C GLN A 148 -12.42 -5.98 3.69
N MET A 149 -11.72 -4.91 3.29
CA MET A 149 -12.30 -3.90 2.40
C MET A 149 -12.71 -4.50 1.05
N SER A 150 -11.91 -5.43 0.48
CA SER A 150 -12.20 -6.06 -0.81
C SER A 150 -13.50 -6.90 -0.87
N ARG A 151 -14.10 -7.19 0.29
CA ARG A 151 -15.40 -7.88 0.40
C ARG A 151 -16.59 -6.97 0.11
N TYR A 152 -16.34 -5.67 0.05
CA TYR A 152 -17.34 -4.64 -0.25
C TYR A 152 -16.96 -3.91 -1.53
N ASP A 153 -17.83 -3.01 -1.97
CA ASP A 153 -17.68 -2.29 -3.24
C ASP A 153 -16.65 -1.15 -3.17
N TRP A 154 -15.38 -1.52 -3.00
CA TRP A 154 -14.21 -0.60 -2.99
C TRP A 154 -13.40 -0.65 -4.29
N GLY A 155 -13.87 -1.38 -5.32
CA GLY A 155 -13.24 -1.45 -6.64
C GLY A 155 -12.11 -2.48 -6.79
N PHE A 156 -11.87 -3.33 -5.79
CA PHE A 156 -10.90 -4.42 -5.86
C PHE A 156 -11.40 -5.66 -5.13
N LYS A 157 -11.01 -6.85 -5.60
CA LYS A 157 -11.46 -8.15 -5.08
C LYS A 157 -10.30 -9.13 -4.94
N ILE A 158 -10.34 -9.94 -3.87
CA ILE A 158 -9.45 -11.10 -3.75
C ILE A 158 -9.82 -12.12 -4.83
N LYS A 159 -8.79 -12.63 -5.51
CA LYS A 159 -8.92 -13.66 -6.53
C LYS A 159 -9.51 -14.94 -5.94
N GLY A 160 -10.57 -15.45 -6.56
CA GLY A 160 -11.25 -16.67 -6.12
C GLY A 160 -12.13 -16.50 -4.87
N ALA A 161 -12.43 -15.26 -4.46
CA ALA A 161 -13.36 -15.00 -3.36
C ALA A 161 -14.79 -15.50 -3.67
N ASP A 162 -15.21 -15.44 -4.93
CA ASP A 162 -16.55 -15.81 -5.39
C ASP A 162 -16.68 -17.33 -5.71
N ASP A 163 -15.58 -18.10 -5.65
CA ASP A 163 -15.55 -19.54 -5.96
C ASP A 163 -16.06 -20.44 -4.82
N LYS A 164 -16.36 -19.85 -3.64
CA LYS A 164 -17.00 -20.57 -2.53
C LYS A 164 -18.51 -20.67 -2.76
N LYS A 165 -18.92 -21.46 -3.74
CA LYS A 165 -20.30 -21.96 -3.80
C LYS A 165 -20.38 -23.22 -2.97
N ASP A 166 -21.27 -23.23 -1.98
CA ASP A 166 -21.65 -24.41 -1.22
C ASP A 166 -22.34 -25.39 -2.17
N GLU A 167 -21.57 -26.25 -2.85
CA GLU A 167 -22.14 -27.41 -3.51
C GLU A 167 -22.73 -28.34 -2.45
N PRO A 168 -23.90 -28.95 -2.69
CA PRO A 168 -24.49 -29.89 -1.75
C PRO A 168 -23.50 -31.02 -1.48
N VAL A 169 -23.20 -31.26 -0.20
CA VAL A 169 -22.30 -32.31 0.26
C VAL A 169 -22.87 -33.66 -0.17
N LYS A 170 -22.37 -34.19 -1.29
CA LYS A 170 -22.48 -35.61 -1.62
C LYS A 170 -21.50 -36.37 -0.73
N ASP A 171 -21.68 -37.70 -0.61
CA ASP A 171 -20.71 -38.58 0.03
C ASP A 171 -19.36 -38.50 -0.70
N ASP A 172 -18.54 -37.52 -0.30
CA ASP A 172 -17.23 -37.27 -0.87
C ASP A 172 -16.19 -38.08 -0.09
N TYR A 173 -15.87 -39.25 -0.63
CA TYR A 173 -14.83 -40.13 -0.09
C TYR A 173 -13.44 -39.45 -0.03
N SER A 174 -13.21 -38.32 -0.71
CA SER A 174 -11.98 -37.52 -0.57
C SER A 174 -11.81 -36.90 0.82
N LEU A 175 -12.91 -36.80 1.58
CA LEU A 175 -12.92 -36.36 2.98
C LEU A 175 -12.37 -37.44 3.94
N LEU A 176 -12.32 -38.70 3.52
CA LEU A 176 -11.77 -39.82 4.32
C LEU A 176 -10.23 -39.82 4.30
N ARG A 177 -9.64 -38.77 4.89
CA ARG A 177 -8.18 -38.63 4.98
C ARG A 177 -7.57 -39.59 5.99
N LYS A 178 -6.39 -40.12 5.68
CA LYS A 178 -5.62 -40.94 6.63
C LYS A 178 -4.90 -40.03 7.63
N TYR A 179 -5.08 -40.28 8.92
CA TYR A 179 -4.41 -39.52 9.98
C TYR A 179 -2.88 -39.52 9.87
N ALA A 180 -2.29 -40.58 9.32
CA ALA A 180 -0.86 -40.68 9.05
C ALA A 180 -0.35 -39.64 8.02
N ASN A 181 -1.23 -39.11 7.17
CA ASN A 181 -0.90 -38.12 6.14
C ASN A 181 -1.16 -36.68 6.57
N ARG A 182 -1.68 -36.43 7.79
CA ARG A 182 -2.16 -35.10 8.21
C ARG A 182 -1.14 -33.98 7.98
N GLU A 183 0.12 -34.20 8.35
CA GLU A 183 1.18 -33.20 8.19
C GLU A 183 1.42 -32.88 6.71
N ARG A 184 1.46 -33.92 5.86
CA ARG A 184 1.62 -33.74 4.42
C ARG A 184 0.42 -33.01 3.81
N ASP A 185 -0.79 -33.37 4.22
CA ASP A 185 -2.03 -32.78 3.71
C ASP A 185 -2.15 -31.30 4.12
N ASP A 186 -1.70 -30.96 5.32
CA ASP A 186 -1.66 -29.57 5.83
C ASP A 186 -0.62 -28.73 5.09
N LEU A 187 0.55 -29.30 4.78
CA LEU A 187 1.63 -28.62 4.05
C LEU A 187 1.23 -28.18 2.64
N VAL A 188 0.25 -28.83 2.00
CA VAL A 188 -0.20 -28.50 0.65
C VAL A 188 -0.82 -27.09 0.55
N ASN A 189 -1.44 -26.62 1.63
CA ASN A 189 -2.05 -25.27 1.72
C ASN A 189 -1.25 -24.32 2.63
N SER A 190 -0.08 -24.76 3.11
CA SER A 190 0.69 -23.99 4.06
C SER A 190 1.56 -22.94 3.37
N MET A 191 1.56 -21.73 3.92
CA MET A 191 2.43 -20.64 3.47
C MET A 191 3.06 -19.91 4.67
N PRO A 192 4.04 -20.54 5.34
CA PRO A 192 4.71 -19.94 6.48
C PRO A 192 5.57 -18.72 6.08
N GLY A 193 6.02 -18.68 4.82
CA GLY A 193 6.83 -17.60 4.28
C GLY A 193 7.57 -18.04 3.01
N SER A 194 7.38 -17.29 1.92
CA SER A 194 8.14 -17.48 0.68
C SER A 194 8.34 -16.16 -0.05
N ILE A 195 9.46 -16.04 -0.76
CA ILE A 195 9.82 -14.82 -1.49
C ILE A 195 9.23 -14.90 -2.90
N PHE A 196 8.52 -13.84 -3.28
CA PHE A 196 8.00 -13.65 -4.62
C PHE A 196 8.57 -12.39 -5.26
N LYS A 197 8.89 -12.49 -6.55
CA LYS A 197 9.25 -11.38 -7.44
C LYS A 197 7.96 -10.74 -7.94
N ILE A 198 7.87 -9.42 -7.73
CA ILE A 198 6.75 -8.56 -8.10
C ILE A 198 7.22 -7.66 -9.24
N GLU A 199 6.47 -7.67 -10.34
CA GLU A 199 6.67 -6.71 -11.43
C GLU A 199 6.09 -5.36 -11.02
N MET A 200 6.83 -4.28 -11.26
CA MET A 200 6.50 -2.93 -10.80
C MET A 200 6.28 -1.99 -11.98
N ASP A 201 5.14 -1.31 -12.03
CA ASP A 201 4.91 -0.18 -12.93
C ASP A 201 5.46 1.11 -12.32
N ASN A 202 6.75 1.35 -12.54
CA ASN A 202 7.44 2.55 -12.07
C ASN A 202 7.02 3.86 -12.74
N THR A 203 6.04 3.82 -13.65
CA THR A 203 5.44 5.02 -14.21
C THR A 203 4.33 5.61 -13.33
N HIS A 204 3.80 4.81 -12.41
CA HIS A 204 2.79 5.22 -11.45
C HIS A 204 3.43 5.78 -10.14
N PRO A 205 2.86 6.83 -9.51
CA PRO A 205 3.45 7.45 -8.31
C PRO A 205 3.74 6.51 -7.14
N LEU A 206 2.95 5.45 -6.99
CA LEU A 206 3.17 4.41 -5.98
C LEU A 206 4.53 3.70 -6.14
N ALA A 207 5.07 3.64 -7.36
CA ALA A 207 6.34 2.97 -7.67
C ALA A 207 7.41 3.92 -8.23
N PHE A 208 7.32 5.21 -7.93
CA PHE A 208 8.43 6.13 -8.17
C PHE A 208 9.69 5.71 -7.41
N GLY A 209 10.84 5.83 -8.07
CA GLY A 209 12.15 5.41 -7.53
C GLY A 209 12.47 3.92 -7.70
N TYR A 210 11.54 3.10 -8.23
CA TYR A 210 11.84 1.71 -8.57
C TYR A 210 12.36 1.59 -10.00
N THR A 211 13.50 0.92 -10.18
CA THR A 211 14.11 0.66 -11.50
C THR A 211 13.99 -0.80 -11.94
N GLY A 212 13.51 -1.67 -11.05
CA GLY A 212 13.41 -3.11 -11.28
C GLY A 212 12.31 -3.75 -10.44
N PRO A 213 12.30 -5.09 -10.35
CA PRO A 213 11.28 -5.80 -9.59
C PRO A 213 11.39 -5.52 -8.09
N TYR A 214 10.24 -5.60 -7.41
CA TYR A 214 10.19 -5.65 -5.96
C TYR A 214 10.13 -7.10 -5.49
N TYR A 215 10.75 -7.41 -4.35
CA TYR A 215 10.64 -8.73 -3.75
C TYR A 215 9.85 -8.61 -2.46
N THR A 216 8.84 -9.47 -2.32
CA THR A 216 8.00 -9.49 -1.12
C THR A 216 8.09 -10.84 -0.42
N LEU A 217 7.92 -10.83 0.90
CA LEU A 217 7.73 -12.03 1.69
C LEU A 217 6.22 -12.32 1.75
N LYS A 218 5.76 -13.33 1.01
CA LYS A 218 4.38 -13.82 1.09
C LYS A 218 4.20 -14.75 2.28
N GLN A 219 3.25 -14.43 3.15
CA GLN A 219 2.87 -15.26 4.30
C GLN A 219 1.40 -15.73 4.23
N ASP A 220 0.70 -15.42 3.15
CA ASP A 220 -0.67 -15.85 2.89
C ASP A 220 -1.00 -16.00 1.40
N GLU A 221 -2.17 -16.59 1.12
CA GLU A 221 -2.68 -16.81 -0.24
C GLU A 221 -3.40 -15.60 -0.84
N ASN A 222 -3.43 -14.44 -0.17
CA ASN A 222 -4.17 -13.28 -0.64
C ASN A 222 -3.48 -12.68 -1.87
N ILE A 223 -4.19 -12.69 -2.97
CA ILE A 223 -3.82 -12.00 -4.21
C ILE A 223 -5.10 -11.43 -4.81
N TYR A 224 -5.03 -10.25 -5.37
CA TYR A 224 -6.18 -9.57 -5.92
C TYR A 224 -6.30 -9.84 -7.42
N GLU A 225 -7.53 -9.81 -7.92
CA GLU A 225 -7.75 -9.81 -9.37
C GLU A 225 -7.07 -8.60 -10.01
N PHE A 226 -6.70 -8.71 -11.29
CA PHE A 226 -6.28 -7.53 -12.03
C PHE A 226 -7.43 -6.51 -12.06
N LEU A 227 -7.15 -5.31 -11.59
CA LEU A 227 -8.10 -4.20 -11.60
C LEU A 227 -8.43 -3.86 -13.05
N LYS A 228 -9.72 -3.77 -13.35
CA LYS A 228 -10.23 -3.21 -14.61
C LYS A 228 -10.30 -1.69 -14.54
N ASP A 229 -10.76 -1.20 -13.39
CA ASP A 229 -10.95 0.21 -13.08
C ASP A 229 -10.01 0.58 -11.93
N GLY A 230 -8.80 1.02 -12.27
CA GLY A 230 -7.72 1.33 -11.33
C GLY A 230 -6.35 0.98 -11.89
N TRP A 231 -5.32 1.03 -11.04
CA TRP A 231 -3.93 0.82 -11.42
C TRP A 231 -3.35 -0.43 -10.76
N ASN A 232 -2.89 -1.37 -11.59
CA ASN A 232 -2.15 -2.55 -11.16
C ASN A 232 -0.66 -2.22 -11.09
N VAL A 233 -0.21 -1.66 -9.96
CA VAL A 233 1.14 -1.12 -9.83
C VAL A 233 2.16 -2.21 -9.54
N GLY A 234 1.85 -3.12 -8.63
CA GLY A 234 2.69 -4.25 -8.24
C GLY A 234 1.92 -5.55 -8.42
N TYR A 235 2.38 -6.43 -9.31
CA TYR A 235 1.66 -7.64 -9.66
C TYR A 235 2.58 -8.85 -9.87
N ILE A 236 2.03 -10.04 -9.61
CA ILE A 236 2.69 -11.32 -9.83
C ILE A 236 2.26 -11.87 -11.19
N LYS A 237 3.22 -12.27 -12.02
CA LYS A 237 3.02 -13.14 -13.19
C LYS A 237 3.23 -14.61 -12.82
N LYS A 238 2.79 -15.54 -13.68
CA LYS A 238 2.91 -17.01 -13.50
C LYS A 238 4.20 -17.54 -12.84
N ASP A 239 5.36 -16.95 -13.14
CA ASP A 239 6.67 -17.41 -12.66
C ASP A 239 7.27 -16.52 -11.55
N GLY A 240 6.44 -15.87 -10.73
CA GLY A 240 6.89 -14.95 -9.68
C GLY A 240 7.51 -15.60 -8.44
N TYR A 241 7.41 -16.92 -8.25
CA TYR A 241 8.02 -17.60 -7.10
C TYR A 241 9.55 -17.59 -7.19
N VAL A 242 10.23 -17.24 -6.08
CA VAL A 242 11.69 -17.22 -6.00
C VAL A 242 12.21 -18.32 -5.08
N THR A 243 11.89 -18.27 -3.79
CA THR A 243 12.42 -19.21 -2.79
C THR A 243 11.53 -19.28 -1.54
N GLY A 244 11.82 -20.22 -0.63
CA GLY A 244 11.06 -20.47 0.60
C GLY A 244 10.04 -21.61 0.46
N PHE A 245 9.18 -21.81 1.46
CA PHE A 245 8.17 -22.85 1.41
C PHE A 245 6.81 -22.27 1.03
N SER A 246 6.24 -22.79 -0.05
CA SER A 246 4.86 -22.50 -0.48
C SER A 246 4.22 -23.81 -0.88
N GLY A 247 3.15 -24.19 -0.19
CA GLY A 247 2.37 -25.38 -0.51
C GLY A 247 1.93 -25.37 -1.97
N SER A 248 1.84 -26.55 -2.60
CA SER A 248 1.60 -26.63 -4.05
C SER A 248 0.27 -25.99 -4.49
N LYS A 249 -0.78 -26.06 -3.64
CA LYS A 249 -2.05 -25.37 -3.92
C LYS A 249 -1.94 -23.86 -3.72
N SER A 250 -1.26 -23.43 -2.67
CA SER A 250 -1.02 -22.02 -2.36
C SER A 250 -0.21 -21.33 -3.46
N LYS A 251 0.85 -22.00 -3.94
CA LYS A 251 1.70 -21.52 -5.04
C LYS A 251 0.92 -21.37 -6.35
N GLU A 252 -0.05 -22.24 -6.61
CA GLU A 252 -0.90 -22.13 -7.80
C GLU A 252 -1.84 -20.92 -7.73
N LYS A 253 -2.41 -20.65 -6.55
CA LYS A 253 -3.30 -19.50 -6.34
C LYS A 253 -2.60 -18.15 -6.51
N LEU A 254 -1.32 -18.06 -6.15
CA LEU A 254 -0.51 -16.83 -6.19
C LEU A 254 0.00 -16.44 -7.58
N LYS A 255 -0.57 -16.98 -8.65
CA LYS A 255 -0.23 -16.62 -10.03
C LYS A 255 -1.18 -15.56 -10.56
N ASP A 256 -0.68 -14.68 -11.43
CA ASP A 256 -1.46 -13.75 -12.24
C ASP A 256 -2.49 -12.95 -11.44
N GLY A 257 -1.99 -11.99 -10.68
CA GLY A 257 -2.82 -11.08 -9.90
C GLY A 257 -2.04 -9.94 -9.27
N THR A 258 -2.79 -9.01 -8.69
CA THR A 258 -2.28 -7.76 -8.15
C THR A 258 -2.00 -7.90 -6.66
N LEU A 259 -0.89 -7.34 -6.20
CA LEU A 259 -0.57 -7.21 -4.78
C LEU A 259 -0.56 -5.75 -4.31
N MET A 260 -0.30 -4.82 -5.22
CA MET A 260 -0.21 -3.40 -4.92
C MET A 260 -1.03 -2.67 -5.97
N GLY A 261 -2.13 -2.08 -5.55
CA GLY A 261 -3.04 -1.42 -6.48
C GLY A 261 -3.57 -0.11 -5.95
N VAL A 262 -4.03 0.72 -6.88
CA VAL A 262 -4.67 2.01 -6.57
C VAL A 262 -6.01 2.07 -7.27
N VAL A 263 -7.07 2.32 -6.50
CA VAL A 263 -8.42 2.57 -7.01
C VAL A 263 -8.73 4.05 -6.80
N ASP A 264 -8.94 4.77 -7.90
CA ASP A 264 -9.33 6.17 -7.87
C ASP A 264 -10.81 6.31 -7.50
N MET A 265 -11.14 7.25 -6.61
CA MET A 265 -12.50 7.47 -6.15
C MET A 265 -12.74 8.96 -5.89
N GLY A 266 -13.47 9.60 -6.80
CA GLY A 266 -13.69 11.05 -6.76
C GLY A 266 -12.36 11.82 -6.87
N ARG A 267 -12.06 12.64 -5.86
CA ARG A 267 -10.78 13.37 -5.76
C ARG A 267 -9.71 12.63 -4.95
N GLY A 268 -10.05 11.50 -4.36
CA GLY A 268 -9.17 10.69 -3.53
C GLY A 268 -8.90 9.33 -4.15
N SER A 269 -8.30 8.44 -3.36
CA SER A 269 -7.88 7.13 -3.81
C SER A 269 -7.80 6.12 -2.66
N VAL A 270 -7.95 4.84 -2.99
CA VAL A 270 -7.63 3.73 -2.10
C VAL A 270 -6.39 3.02 -2.64
N VAL A 271 -5.32 3.01 -1.85
CA VAL A 271 -4.14 2.18 -2.08
C VAL A 271 -4.31 0.92 -1.26
N PHE A 272 -4.23 -0.25 -1.89
CA PHE A 272 -4.20 -1.52 -1.18
C PHE A 272 -2.88 -2.24 -1.39
N LEU A 273 -2.35 -2.81 -0.30
CA LEU A 273 -1.11 -3.57 -0.26
C LEU A 273 -1.43 -4.94 0.37
N ALA A 274 -1.23 -6.01 -0.41
CA ALA A 274 -1.50 -7.37 0.03
C ALA A 274 -0.60 -7.80 1.20
N GLU A 275 0.65 -7.36 1.19
CA GLU A 275 1.61 -7.60 2.27
C GLU A 275 1.96 -6.29 2.97
N ASN A 276 2.45 -6.39 4.20
CA ASN A 276 2.99 -5.25 4.92
C ASN A 276 4.40 -4.88 4.40
N PRO A 277 4.57 -3.71 3.76
CA PRO A 277 5.87 -3.29 3.24
C PRO A 277 6.88 -2.96 4.35
N LEU A 278 6.42 -2.78 5.58
CA LEU A 278 7.24 -2.45 6.75
C LEU A 278 7.44 -3.65 7.69
N PHE A 279 7.09 -4.86 7.26
CA PHE A 279 7.19 -6.07 8.07
C PHE A 279 8.57 -6.18 8.74
N ARG A 280 8.59 -6.06 10.07
CA ARG A 280 9.77 -6.05 10.95
C ARG A 280 10.90 -5.09 10.54
N SER A 281 10.59 -4.03 9.78
CA SER A 281 11.58 -3.17 9.12
C SER A 281 12.63 -3.93 8.29
N PHE A 282 12.30 -5.14 7.83
CA PHE A 282 13.26 -6.02 7.17
C PHE A 282 13.58 -5.59 5.74
N TRP A 283 12.56 -5.17 4.98
CA TRP A 283 12.70 -4.78 3.57
C TRP A 283 12.90 -3.27 3.44
N GLU A 284 14.14 -2.82 3.20
CA GLU A 284 14.43 -1.39 3.02
C GLU A 284 13.62 -0.78 1.86
N ASN A 285 13.54 -1.50 0.74
CA ASN A 285 12.75 -1.07 -0.41
C ASN A 285 11.26 -0.95 -0.08
N GLY A 286 10.72 -1.64 0.93
CA GLY A 286 9.32 -1.49 1.33
C GLY A 286 9.01 -0.13 1.97
N LYS A 287 10.00 0.50 2.59
CA LYS A 287 9.86 1.85 3.17
C LYS A 287 9.54 2.88 2.09
N LEU A 288 10.23 2.81 0.94
CA LEU A 288 9.95 3.69 -0.21
C LEU A 288 8.52 3.48 -0.74
N LEU A 289 8.06 2.23 -0.83
CA LEU A 289 6.68 1.92 -1.26
C LEU A 289 5.66 2.58 -0.33
N PHE A 290 5.86 2.44 0.99
CA PHE A 290 4.97 3.05 1.97
C PHE A 290 5.01 4.59 1.89
N CYS A 291 6.20 5.18 1.76
CA CYS A 291 6.36 6.61 1.53
C CYS A 291 5.61 7.07 0.28
N ASN A 292 5.72 6.34 -0.83
CA ASN A 292 5.01 6.69 -2.06
C ASN A 292 3.48 6.61 -1.89
N ALA A 293 2.98 5.57 -1.20
CA ALA A 293 1.56 5.44 -0.89
C ALA A 293 1.05 6.65 -0.08
N VAL A 294 1.81 7.09 0.92
CA VAL A 294 1.43 8.19 1.81
C VAL A 294 1.62 9.57 1.17
N PHE A 295 2.75 9.82 0.51
CA PHE A 295 3.17 11.17 0.10
C PHE A 295 3.00 11.45 -1.40
N MET A 296 3.05 10.43 -2.26
CA MET A 296 3.09 10.64 -3.73
C MET A 296 1.76 10.34 -4.42
N VAL A 297 1.07 9.28 -4.03
CA VAL A 297 -0.23 8.92 -4.64
C VAL A 297 -1.28 10.01 -4.40
N GLY A 298 -1.97 10.41 -5.46
CA GLY A 298 -3.06 11.40 -5.42
C GLY A 298 -2.63 12.86 -5.30
N GLN A 299 -1.34 13.16 -5.47
CA GLN A 299 -0.86 14.55 -5.59
C GLN A 299 -1.09 15.12 -6.99
#